data_AF-W2WVC7-F1
#
_entry.id   AF-W2WVC7-F1
#
_cell.length_a   1.000
_cell.length_b   1.000
_cell.length_c   1.000
_cell.angle_alpha   90.00
_cell.angle_beta   90.00
_cell.angle_gamma   90.00
#
_symmetry.space_group_name_H-M   'P 1'
#
loop_
_entity.id
_entity.type
_entity.pdbx_description
1 polymer ?
#
loop_
_entity_poly.entity_id
_entity_poly.type
_entity_poly.pdbx_seq_one_letter_code
_entity_poly.pdbx_strand_id
1 'polypeptide(L)'
;MQTPQERVRTSPYPERRRRPASSDVYQPATSHIYRLVMQPIVKATVGERDSSGDSLDPFVAGGTSFQDILEKIWDQFSFHVKGRAVKSDGAWAVEPAAIDSWSKFMVFKVKKHIIDSSKSDEDWNAWLQSMHDKTVTLLIYDYGVGLGRKQDRQAFQKDCILPVETDRAGAAAEVTLREVVGRLQDLWGATYTGKAVVWRMWATEVVRSQDRTAWEDKIRAPPPLRVLRLLSAAHSRIQEHLDDLNHSTQIALDCVNASIAGSMELRRDWEAYRHRLESFETMLQSRKAQIESLLHYMPLPAIEELVDPLQNMENLEDFEHQ
;
A
#
# COMPACT_ATOMS: atom_id res chain seq x y z
N MET A 1 105.90 -14.50 26.00
CA MET A 1 105.10 -15.62 26.54
C MET A 1 103.93 -15.05 27.31
N GLN A 2 102.77 -15.71 27.21
CA GLN A 2 101.44 -15.40 27.78
C GLN A 2 100.60 -14.31 27.08
N THR A 3 99.79 -14.75 26.12
CA THR A 3 98.50 -14.16 25.74
C THR A 3 97.38 -14.71 26.64
N PRO A 4 96.38 -13.91 27.08
CA PRO A 4 95.22 -14.42 27.82
C PRO A 4 94.14 -14.99 26.89
N GLN A 5 93.48 -16.06 27.37
CA GLN A 5 92.37 -16.78 26.76
C GLN A 5 91.11 -15.92 26.59
N GLU A 6 90.48 -15.98 25.42
CA GLU A 6 89.10 -15.55 25.20
C GLU A 6 88.18 -16.79 25.27
N ARG A 7 87.26 -16.82 26.25
CA ARG A 7 86.28 -17.91 26.40
C ARG A 7 85.07 -17.64 25.50
N VAL A 8 84.91 -18.43 24.45
CA VAL A 8 83.67 -18.48 23.64
C VAL A 8 82.63 -19.36 24.35
N ARG A 9 81.46 -18.79 24.68
CA ARG A 9 80.27 -19.53 25.13
C ARG A 9 79.55 -20.12 23.91
N THR A 10 79.44 -21.44 23.84
CA THR A 10 78.56 -22.15 22.91
C THR A 10 77.12 -22.18 23.43
N SER A 11 76.16 -21.83 22.55
CA SER A 11 74.72 -21.81 22.85
C SER A 11 74.09 -23.21 22.67
N PRO A 12 73.13 -23.66 23.50
CA PRO A 12 72.66 -25.05 23.54
C PRO A 12 71.39 -25.36 22.72
N TYR A 13 71.00 -24.55 21.73
CA TYR A 13 69.76 -24.77 20.96
C TYR A 13 69.99 -25.26 19.52
N PRO A 14 69.23 -26.27 19.04
CA PRO A 14 69.36 -26.79 17.68
C PRO A 14 68.78 -25.83 16.62
N GLU A 15 69.43 -25.77 15.46
CA GLU A 15 69.05 -24.95 14.31
C GLU A 15 67.64 -25.26 13.79
N ARG A 16 66.75 -24.27 13.84
CA ARG A 16 65.40 -24.33 13.27
C ARG A 16 65.45 -23.98 11.77
N ARG A 17 65.41 -24.99 10.90
CA ARG A 17 65.13 -24.80 9.46
C ARG A 17 63.75 -24.15 9.27
N ARG A 18 63.73 -22.91 8.77
CA ARG A 18 62.49 -22.21 8.39
C ARG A 18 61.99 -22.76 7.04
N ARG A 19 60.73 -23.22 7.00
CA ARG A 19 59.98 -23.36 5.75
C ARG A 19 59.66 -21.95 5.22
N PRO A 20 59.59 -21.72 3.90
CA PRO A 20 59.23 -20.41 3.38
C PRO A 20 57.79 -20.09 3.80
N ALA A 21 57.59 -18.91 4.36
CA ALA A 21 56.25 -18.37 4.58
C ALA A 21 55.66 -18.04 3.19
N SER A 22 54.41 -18.46 2.94
CA SER A 22 53.63 -17.96 1.82
C SER A 22 53.60 -16.43 1.92
N SER A 23 54.19 -15.75 0.94
CA SER A 23 53.99 -14.31 0.77
C SER A 23 52.65 -14.08 0.09
N ASP A 24 51.56 -14.48 0.76
CA ASP A 24 50.28 -13.86 0.48
C ASP A 24 50.37 -12.47 1.10
N VAL A 25 50.85 -11.54 0.29
CA VAL A 25 50.69 -10.11 0.52
C VAL A 25 49.21 -9.93 0.78
N TYR A 26 48.86 -9.61 2.03
CA TYR A 26 47.56 -9.07 2.36
C TYR A 26 47.42 -7.79 1.52
N GLN A 27 46.81 -7.90 0.33
CA GLN A 27 46.24 -6.76 -0.33
C GLN A 27 45.04 -6.41 0.54
N PRO A 28 45.06 -5.27 1.27
CA PRO A 28 43.82 -4.79 1.84
C PRO A 28 42.88 -4.61 0.65
N ALA A 29 41.71 -5.24 0.69
CA ALA A 29 40.65 -4.85 -0.22
C ALA A 29 40.51 -3.34 -0.07
N THR A 30 40.88 -2.60 -1.11
CA THR A 30 40.82 -1.14 -1.18
C THR A 30 39.36 -0.73 -1.21
N SER A 31 38.70 -0.84 -0.06
CA SER A 31 37.44 -0.17 0.22
C SER A 31 37.79 1.30 0.43
N HIS A 32 38.06 2.01 -0.67
CA HIS A 32 38.26 3.45 -0.65
C HIS A 32 36.92 4.11 -0.29
N ILE A 33 36.64 4.21 1.01
CA ILE A 33 35.52 4.99 1.51
C ILE A 33 35.94 6.45 1.42
N TYR A 34 35.36 7.17 0.47
CA TYR A 34 35.46 8.62 0.39
C TYR A 34 34.64 9.26 1.51
N ARG A 35 35.10 10.41 1.97
CA ARG A 35 34.40 11.25 2.94
C ARG A 35 34.47 12.71 2.47
N LEU A 36 33.31 13.35 2.41
CA LEU A 36 33.17 14.73 2.00
C LEU A 36 32.52 15.52 3.14
N VAL A 37 33.25 16.51 3.67
CA VAL A 37 32.74 17.44 4.69
C VAL A 37 32.27 18.70 3.99
N MET A 38 31.03 19.12 4.26
CA MET A 38 30.40 20.23 3.57
C MET A 38 29.76 21.23 4.51
N GLN A 39 29.78 22.49 4.07
CA GLN A 39 29.01 23.58 4.64
C GLN A 39 27.90 23.96 3.63
N PRO A 40 26.64 23.52 3.85
CA PRO A 40 25.55 23.83 2.93
C PRO A 40 25.03 25.25 3.10
N ILE A 41 24.65 25.89 2.00
CA ILE A 41 24.03 27.21 1.96
C ILE A 41 22.87 27.18 0.96
N VAL A 42 21.66 27.48 1.43
CA VAL A 42 20.47 27.59 0.58
C VAL A 42 20.38 29.01 0.04
N LYS A 43 20.16 29.12 -1.27
CA LYS A 43 20.12 30.39 -2.00
C LYS A 43 18.89 30.46 -2.88
N ALA A 44 18.35 31.67 -2.96
CA ALA A 44 17.23 32.04 -3.80
C ALA A 44 17.62 32.20 -5.28
N THR A 45 18.83 32.67 -5.55
CA THR A 45 19.36 32.90 -6.91
C THR A 45 20.85 32.63 -6.97
N VAL A 46 21.36 32.36 -8.17
CA VAL A 46 22.81 32.17 -8.41
C VAL A 46 23.60 33.41 -8.03
N GLY A 47 23.09 34.61 -8.36
CA GLY A 47 23.74 35.88 -8.08
C GLY A 47 23.64 36.37 -6.63
N GLU A 48 22.92 35.67 -5.74
CA GLU A 48 22.86 36.02 -4.33
C GLU A 48 24.25 35.88 -3.67
N ARG A 49 24.56 36.70 -2.67
CA ARG A 49 25.82 36.55 -1.92
C ARG A 49 25.71 35.37 -0.98
N ASP A 50 26.78 34.61 -0.82
CA ASP A 50 26.77 33.43 0.07
C ASP A 50 26.43 33.81 1.52
N SER A 51 26.84 35.00 1.98
CA SER A 51 26.52 35.54 3.30
C SER A 51 25.05 35.93 3.50
N SER A 52 24.28 36.01 2.41
CA SER A 52 22.85 36.30 2.43
C SER A 52 21.99 35.05 2.32
N GLY A 53 22.59 33.93 1.90
CA GLY A 53 21.93 32.63 1.87
C GLY A 53 21.79 32.05 3.28
N ASP A 54 20.86 31.11 3.41
CA ASP A 54 20.58 30.42 4.67
C ASP A 54 21.63 29.32 4.89
N SER A 55 22.49 29.52 5.89
CA SER A 55 23.58 28.58 6.18
C SER A 55 23.10 27.46 7.08
N LEU A 56 23.24 26.22 6.63
CA LEU A 56 22.81 25.03 7.38
C LEU A 56 23.94 24.46 8.23
N ASP A 57 23.64 23.51 9.11
CA ASP A 57 24.69 22.82 9.87
C ASP A 57 25.65 22.05 8.94
N PRO A 58 26.94 21.94 9.29
CA PRO A 58 27.89 21.13 8.53
C PRO A 58 27.41 19.69 8.39
N PHE A 59 27.57 19.14 7.19
CA PHE A 59 27.17 17.77 6.88
C PHE A 59 28.34 16.96 6.35
N VAL A 60 28.36 15.68 6.70
CA VAL A 60 29.40 14.74 6.28
C VAL A 60 28.74 13.58 5.56
N ALA A 61 29.08 13.42 4.28
CA ALA A 61 28.70 12.27 3.48
C ALA A 61 29.91 11.36 3.28
N GLY A 62 29.72 10.06 3.37
CA GLY A 62 30.75 9.08 3.02
C GLY A 62 30.18 7.97 2.14
N GLY A 63 30.99 7.38 1.28
CA GLY A 63 30.55 6.38 0.30
C GLY A 63 31.74 5.80 -0.46
N THR A 64 31.53 4.75 -1.25
CA THR A 64 32.61 4.15 -2.06
C THR A 64 32.73 4.80 -3.43
N SER A 65 31.75 5.62 -3.81
CA SER A 65 31.71 6.39 -5.05
C SER A 65 31.16 7.80 -4.81
N PHE A 66 31.33 8.69 -5.80
CA PHE A 66 30.64 9.98 -5.81
C PHE A 66 29.12 9.85 -5.85
N GLN A 67 28.60 8.85 -6.58
CA GLN A 67 27.16 8.60 -6.67
C GLN A 67 26.57 8.28 -5.29
N ASP A 68 27.21 7.41 -4.51
CA ASP A 68 26.78 7.09 -3.13
C ASP A 68 26.72 8.34 -2.23
N ILE A 69 27.71 9.22 -2.38
CA ILE A 69 27.78 10.49 -1.64
C ILE A 69 26.68 11.43 -2.12
N LEU A 70 26.45 11.51 -3.42
CA LEU A 70 25.41 12.34 -4.02
C LEU A 70 24.01 11.91 -3.57
N GLU A 71 23.72 10.61 -3.52
CA GLU A 71 22.45 10.07 -3.02
C GLU A 71 22.20 10.52 -1.58
N LYS A 72 23.22 10.43 -0.72
CA LYS A 72 23.12 10.91 0.68
C LYS A 72 22.92 12.42 0.79
N ILE A 73 23.58 13.20 -0.08
CA ILE A 73 23.38 14.66 -0.15
C ILE A 73 21.96 14.96 -0.60
N TRP A 74 21.47 14.25 -1.62
CA TRP A 74 20.13 14.44 -2.15
C TRP A 74 19.06 14.07 -1.12
N ASP A 75 19.16 12.92 -0.46
CA ASP A 75 18.26 12.53 0.61
C ASP A 75 18.24 13.55 1.74
N GLN A 76 19.41 14.08 2.10
CA GLN A 76 19.55 15.04 3.19
C GLN A 76 19.03 16.43 2.83
N PHE A 77 19.09 16.88 1.57
CA PHE A 77 18.82 18.29 1.24
C PHE A 77 17.79 18.52 0.14
N SER A 78 17.25 17.47 -0.49
CA SER A 78 16.23 17.59 -1.54
C SER A 78 14.98 18.35 -1.07
N PHE A 79 14.64 18.29 0.22
CA PHE A 79 13.50 19.04 0.77
C PHE A 79 13.67 20.56 0.71
N HIS A 80 14.89 21.07 0.50
CA HIS A 80 15.14 22.49 0.24
C HIS A 80 14.94 22.88 -1.23
N VAL A 81 14.87 21.90 -2.13
CA VAL A 81 14.61 22.09 -3.56
C VAL A 81 13.11 22.03 -3.81
N LYS A 82 12.53 23.13 -4.30
CA LYS A 82 11.07 23.29 -4.48
C LYS A 82 10.59 22.95 -5.90
N GLY A 83 11.50 22.78 -6.84
CA GLY A 83 11.22 22.54 -8.25
C GLY A 83 12.26 23.26 -9.11
N ARG A 84 12.23 23.10 -10.43
CA ARG A 84 13.17 23.75 -11.35
C ARG A 84 12.48 24.86 -12.13
N ALA A 85 12.98 26.07 -12.02
CA ALA A 85 12.57 27.17 -12.89
C ALA A 85 13.14 26.97 -14.29
N VAL A 86 12.25 26.85 -15.27
CA VAL A 86 12.60 26.76 -16.69
C VAL A 86 11.88 27.86 -17.45
N LYS A 87 12.58 28.50 -18.38
CA LYS A 87 11.98 29.50 -19.27
C LYS A 87 11.95 28.94 -20.69
N SER A 88 10.75 28.69 -21.18
CA SER A 88 10.49 28.17 -22.54
C SER A 88 9.58 29.16 -23.26
N ASP A 89 9.95 29.59 -24.46
CA ASP A 89 9.18 30.53 -25.30
C ASP A 89 8.75 31.81 -24.58
N GLY A 90 9.59 32.31 -23.67
CA GLY A 90 9.34 33.53 -22.90
C GLY A 90 8.47 33.36 -21.66
N ALA A 91 7.83 32.20 -21.48
CA ALA A 91 7.05 31.85 -20.30
C ALA A 91 7.88 31.07 -19.28
N TRP A 92 7.65 31.33 -18.00
CA TRP A 92 8.22 30.54 -16.91
C TRP A 92 7.37 29.29 -16.66
N ALA A 93 8.03 28.19 -16.31
CA ALA A 93 7.42 26.94 -15.90
C ALA A 93 8.21 26.33 -14.73
N VAL A 94 7.56 25.42 -13.99
CA VAL A 94 8.16 24.66 -12.89
C VAL A 94 8.22 23.20 -13.31
N GLU A 95 9.42 22.63 -13.36
CA GLU A 95 9.61 21.18 -13.53
C GLU A 95 9.87 20.52 -12.17
N PRO A 96 9.48 19.24 -11.99
CA PRO A 96 9.82 18.48 -10.79
C PRO A 96 11.34 18.37 -10.58
N ALA A 97 11.77 18.35 -9.32
CA ALA A 97 13.16 18.09 -8.98
C ALA A 97 13.45 16.59 -8.97
N ALA A 98 14.54 16.18 -9.62
CA ALA A 98 14.99 14.79 -9.67
C ALA A 98 16.50 14.71 -9.48
N ILE A 99 16.97 13.65 -8.82
CA ILE A 99 18.39 13.43 -8.52
C ILE A 99 19.25 13.35 -9.80
N ASP A 100 18.73 12.81 -10.89
CA ASP A 100 19.42 12.76 -12.19
C ASP A 100 19.77 14.16 -12.73
N SER A 101 19.04 15.18 -12.25
CA SER A 101 19.25 16.59 -12.59
C SER A 101 19.86 17.41 -11.44
N TRP A 102 20.48 16.75 -10.45
CA TRP A 102 21.02 17.40 -9.23
C TRP A 102 21.88 18.63 -9.51
N SER A 103 22.68 18.61 -10.58
CA SER A 103 23.57 19.71 -10.98
C SER A 103 22.82 20.98 -11.36
N LYS A 104 21.52 20.89 -11.63
CA LYS A 104 20.63 22.05 -11.82
C LYS A 104 20.24 22.71 -10.52
N PHE A 105 20.50 22.10 -9.36
CA PHE A 105 20.08 22.61 -8.05
C PHE A 105 21.24 22.78 -7.07
N MET A 106 22.21 21.88 -7.13
CA MET A 106 23.29 21.77 -6.16
C MET A 106 24.63 21.97 -6.85
N VAL A 107 25.45 22.85 -6.30
CA VAL A 107 26.74 23.22 -6.87
C VAL A 107 27.81 23.20 -5.78
N PHE A 108 28.88 22.45 -6.00
CA PHE A 108 30.04 22.47 -5.11
C PHE A 108 30.92 23.69 -5.39
N LYS A 109 31.39 24.31 -4.31
CA LYS A 109 32.30 25.45 -4.36
C LYS A 109 33.44 25.23 -3.39
N VAL A 110 34.66 25.41 -3.88
CA VAL A 110 35.88 25.37 -3.07
C VAL A 110 36.53 26.74 -3.13
N LYS A 111 36.66 27.40 -1.98
CA LYS A 111 37.13 28.78 -1.86
C LYS A 111 36.29 29.72 -2.75
N LYS A 112 36.83 30.18 -3.88
CA LYS A 112 36.16 31.08 -4.83
C LYS A 112 35.76 30.40 -6.14
N HIS A 113 36.04 29.11 -6.29
CA HIS A 113 35.83 28.38 -7.55
C HIS A 113 34.65 27.42 -7.44
N ILE A 114 33.74 27.54 -8.40
CA ILE A 114 32.67 26.55 -8.64
C ILE A 114 33.31 25.33 -9.29
N ILE A 115 32.92 24.15 -8.83
CA ILE A 115 33.35 22.88 -9.41
C ILE A 115 32.43 22.53 -10.57
N ASP A 116 33.04 22.17 -11.70
CA ASP A 116 32.32 21.69 -12.89
C ASP A 116 31.62 20.36 -12.58
N SER A 117 30.32 20.32 -12.87
CA SER A 117 29.47 19.16 -12.64
C SER A 117 29.47 18.14 -13.78
N SER A 118 30.12 18.43 -14.90
CA SER A 118 30.19 17.57 -16.10
C SER A 118 31.34 16.55 -16.08
N LYS A 119 32.00 16.41 -14.92
CA LYS A 119 33.09 15.45 -14.68
C LYS A 119 32.65 14.00 -14.87
N SER A 120 33.57 13.16 -15.35
CA SER A 120 33.39 11.71 -15.29
C SER A 120 33.42 11.22 -13.84
N ASP A 121 32.96 9.98 -13.61
CA ASP A 121 33.01 9.35 -12.29
C ASP A 121 34.43 9.23 -11.76
N GLU A 122 35.40 8.97 -12.64
CA GLU A 122 36.82 8.89 -12.30
C GLU A 122 37.35 10.24 -11.82
N ASP A 123 37.01 11.32 -12.52
CA ASP A 123 37.37 12.70 -12.16
C ASP A 123 36.70 13.14 -10.84
N TRP A 124 35.47 12.70 -10.60
CA TRP A 124 34.79 12.92 -9.32
C TRP A 124 35.45 12.20 -8.17
N ASN A 125 35.84 10.94 -8.36
CA ASN A 125 36.55 10.16 -7.35
C ASN A 125 37.94 10.76 -7.04
N ALA A 126 38.69 11.18 -8.06
CA ALA A 126 39.94 11.90 -7.88
C ALA A 126 39.74 13.23 -7.14
N TRP A 127 38.65 13.96 -7.46
CA TRP A 127 38.29 15.17 -6.74
C TRP A 127 37.96 14.90 -5.27
N LEU A 128 37.19 13.85 -4.96
CA LEU A 128 36.89 13.45 -3.58
C LEU A 128 38.15 13.15 -2.77
N GLN A 129 39.12 12.43 -3.35
CA GLN A 129 40.41 12.19 -2.71
C GLN A 129 41.13 13.50 -2.36
N SER A 130 41.09 14.48 -3.27
CA SER A 130 41.71 15.79 -3.03
C SER A 130 41.02 16.65 -1.95
N MET A 131 39.82 16.24 -1.51
CA MET A 131 38.99 16.93 -0.52
C MET A 131 38.92 16.24 0.85
N HIS A 132 39.62 15.12 1.06
CA HIS A 132 39.55 14.30 2.28
C HIS A 132 39.59 15.08 3.61
N ASP A 133 40.37 16.16 3.69
CA ASP A 133 40.51 17.01 4.90
C ASP A 133 40.05 18.47 4.68
N LYS A 134 39.20 18.70 3.67
CA LYS A 134 38.72 20.04 3.32
C LYS A 134 37.21 20.14 3.48
N THR A 135 36.76 21.28 3.99
CA THR A 135 35.34 21.64 3.96
C THR A 135 35.01 22.29 2.62
N VAL A 136 34.07 21.68 1.90
CA VAL A 136 33.53 22.20 0.64
C VAL A 136 32.24 22.96 0.91
N THR A 137 32.00 24.07 0.22
CA THR A 137 30.69 24.74 0.29
C THR A 137 29.74 24.07 -0.69
N LEU A 138 28.56 23.66 -0.22
CA LEU A 138 27.48 23.16 -1.07
C LEU A 138 26.45 24.28 -1.24
N LEU A 139 26.32 24.81 -2.44
CA LEU A 139 25.29 25.81 -2.77
C LEU A 139 24.03 25.09 -3.25
N ILE A 140 22.90 25.34 -2.61
CA ILE A 140 21.61 24.71 -2.91
C ILE A 140 20.64 25.79 -3.38
N TYR A 141 20.15 25.69 -4.61
CA TYR A 141 19.24 26.66 -5.20
C TYR A 141 17.79 26.18 -5.14
N ASP A 142 16.92 26.92 -4.45
CA ASP A 142 15.53 26.54 -4.18
C ASP A 142 14.74 26.22 -5.45
N TYR A 143 14.94 26.98 -6.52
CA TYR A 143 14.36 26.74 -7.85
C TYR A 143 15.39 26.40 -8.95
N GLY A 144 16.59 26.00 -8.52
CA GLY A 144 17.69 25.67 -9.42
C GLY A 144 18.46 26.86 -10.00
N VAL A 145 19.52 26.54 -10.74
CA VAL A 145 20.50 27.48 -11.29
C VAL A 145 19.95 28.37 -12.42
N GLY A 146 18.74 28.10 -12.91
CA GLY A 146 18.08 28.91 -13.94
C GLY A 146 17.74 30.33 -13.49
N LEU A 147 17.60 30.55 -12.17
CA LEU A 147 17.36 31.87 -11.60
C LEU A 147 18.66 32.59 -11.29
N GLY A 148 19.18 33.29 -12.30
CA GLY A 148 20.43 34.06 -12.19
C GLY A 148 20.27 35.30 -11.30
N ARG A 149 19.27 36.15 -11.61
CA ARG A 149 19.10 37.47 -10.99
C ARG A 149 17.86 37.53 -10.12
N LYS A 150 17.86 38.47 -9.17
CA LYS A 150 16.69 38.76 -8.32
C LYS A 150 15.43 39.12 -9.15
N GLN A 151 15.61 39.81 -10.28
CA GLN A 151 14.52 40.16 -11.20
C GLN A 151 13.89 38.91 -11.85
N ASP A 152 14.71 37.96 -12.30
CA ASP A 152 14.22 36.71 -12.88
C ASP A 152 13.43 35.90 -11.86
N ARG A 153 13.91 35.84 -10.62
CA ARG A 153 13.18 35.21 -9.51
C ARG A 153 11.84 35.89 -9.22
N GLN A 154 11.79 37.22 -9.25
CA GLN A 154 10.53 37.94 -9.03
C GLN A 154 9.53 37.68 -10.16
N ALA A 155 9.97 37.67 -11.41
CA ALA A 155 9.12 37.33 -12.56
C ALA A 155 8.63 35.89 -12.46
N PHE A 156 9.53 34.94 -12.21
CA PHE A 156 9.19 33.53 -12.00
C PHE A 156 8.20 33.32 -10.85
N GLN A 157 8.41 33.99 -9.71
CA GLN A 157 7.50 33.90 -8.57
C GLN A 157 6.12 34.42 -8.94
N LYS A 158 6.03 35.55 -9.65
CA LYS A 158 4.76 36.11 -10.10
C LYS A 158 4.03 35.20 -11.08
N ASP A 159 4.76 34.60 -12.02
CA ASP A 159 4.17 33.85 -13.12
C ASP A 159 3.78 32.42 -12.71
N CYS A 160 4.55 31.79 -11.82
CA CYS A 160 4.42 30.36 -11.53
C CYS A 160 4.05 30.01 -10.09
N ILE A 161 4.52 30.79 -9.11
CA ILE A 161 4.46 30.38 -7.69
C ILE A 161 3.32 31.09 -6.97
N LEU A 162 3.26 32.41 -7.07
CA LEU A 162 2.30 33.24 -6.36
C LEU A 162 0.89 33.13 -6.96
N PRO A 163 -0.16 33.40 -6.16
CA PRO A 163 -1.51 33.58 -6.66
C PRO A 163 -1.55 34.69 -7.73
N VAL A 164 -2.33 34.47 -8.80
CA VAL A 164 -2.49 35.43 -9.92
C VAL A 164 -3.00 36.78 -9.41
N GLU A 165 -3.92 36.74 -8.45
CA GLU A 165 -4.43 37.93 -7.77
C GLU A 165 -4.11 37.84 -6.29
N THR A 166 -3.45 38.88 -5.77
CA THR A 166 -3.17 39.03 -4.35
C THR A 166 -3.83 40.28 -3.81
N ASP A 167 -4.24 40.24 -2.54
CA ASP A 167 -4.75 41.41 -1.84
C ASP A 167 -3.61 42.39 -1.48
N ARG A 168 -3.95 43.53 -0.84
CA ARG A 168 -2.96 44.55 -0.44
C ARG A 168 -1.90 44.03 0.54
N ALA A 169 -2.13 42.88 1.18
CA ALA A 169 -1.22 42.24 2.13
C ALA A 169 -0.43 41.07 1.49
N GLY A 170 -0.65 40.77 0.20
CA GLY A 170 0.05 39.69 -0.51
C GLY A 170 -0.57 38.30 -0.31
N ALA A 171 -1.76 38.18 0.29
CA ALA A 171 -2.49 36.92 0.37
C ALA A 171 -3.30 36.66 -0.91
N ALA A 172 -3.66 35.40 -1.18
CA ALA A 172 -4.51 35.07 -2.32
C ALA A 172 -5.83 35.87 -2.26
N ALA A 173 -6.18 36.55 -3.35
CA ALA A 173 -7.38 37.37 -3.41
C ALA A 173 -8.66 36.51 -3.27
N GLU A 174 -9.77 37.15 -2.88
CA GLU A 174 -11.07 36.50 -2.75
C GLU A 174 -11.54 35.84 -4.07
N VAL A 175 -11.14 36.37 -5.23
CA VAL A 175 -11.42 35.77 -6.55
C VAL A 175 -10.76 34.39 -6.65
N THR A 176 -9.49 34.27 -6.27
CA THR A 176 -8.75 33.01 -6.27
C THR A 176 -9.33 32.02 -5.25
N LEU A 177 -9.74 32.49 -4.07
CA LEU A 177 -10.41 31.64 -3.10
C LEU A 177 -11.73 31.08 -3.63
N ARG A 178 -12.54 31.89 -4.34
CA ARG A 178 -13.79 31.42 -4.96
C ARG A 178 -13.55 30.41 -6.06
N GLU A 179 -12.52 30.61 -6.89
CA GLU A 179 -12.13 29.64 -7.91
C GLU A 179 -11.78 28.29 -7.29
N VAL A 180 -10.93 28.28 -6.25
CA VAL A 180 -10.56 27.04 -5.54
C VAL A 180 -11.77 26.39 -4.87
N VAL A 181 -12.69 27.18 -4.30
CA VAL A 181 -13.97 26.65 -3.77
C VAL A 181 -14.77 25.95 -4.86
N GLY A 182 -14.93 26.58 -6.04
CA GLY A 182 -15.65 25.98 -7.16
C GLY A 182 -15.05 24.64 -7.56
N ARG A 183 -13.72 24.59 -7.70
CA ARG A 183 -13.01 23.35 -8.05
C ARG A 183 -13.12 22.25 -7.00
N LEU A 184 -13.09 22.61 -5.72
CA LEU A 184 -13.33 21.66 -4.63
C LEU A 184 -14.76 21.12 -4.68
N GLN A 185 -15.74 21.97 -4.96
CA GLN A 185 -17.15 21.56 -5.08
C GLN A 185 -17.39 20.69 -6.32
N ASP A 186 -16.73 20.98 -7.44
CA ASP A 186 -16.82 20.17 -8.66
C ASP A 186 -16.28 18.76 -8.41
N LEU A 187 -15.14 18.63 -7.72
CA LEU A 187 -14.51 17.33 -7.46
C LEU A 187 -15.21 16.55 -6.33
N TRP A 188 -15.59 17.24 -5.26
CA TRP A 188 -15.99 16.61 -4.00
C TRP A 188 -17.46 16.82 -3.62
N GLY A 189 -18.20 17.67 -4.33
CA GLY A 189 -19.59 18.00 -4.01
C GLY A 189 -20.56 16.82 -4.12
N ALA A 190 -20.22 15.80 -4.91
CA ALA A 190 -20.97 14.55 -4.96
C ALA A 190 -20.75 13.66 -3.72
N THR A 191 -19.61 13.82 -3.02
CA THR A 191 -19.26 13.02 -1.84
C THR A 191 -19.66 13.73 -0.55
N TYR A 192 -19.42 15.03 -0.48
CA TYR A 192 -19.59 15.84 0.71
C TYR A 192 -20.57 16.99 0.48
N THR A 193 -21.38 17.27 1.50
CA THR A 193 -22.23 18.45 1.60
C THR A 193 -21.77 19.30 2.78
N GLY A 194 -21.73 20.62 2.61
CA GLY A 194 -21.28 21.54 3.65
C GLY A 194 -21.72 22.97 3.37
N LYS A 195 -21.78 23.79 4.43
CA LYS A 195 -22.07 25.24 4.30
C LYS A 195 -20.95 25.92 3.50
N ALA A 196 -21.27 27.02 2.81
CA ALA A 196 -20.30 27.79 2.02
C ALA A 196 -19.03 28.20 2.80
N VAL A 197 -19.17 28.46 4.11
CA VAL A 197 -18.04 28.78 5.00
C VAL A 197 -17.07 27.61 5.18
N VAL A 198 -17.55 26.36 5.16
CA VAL A 198 -16.73 25.15 5.31
C VAL A 198 -15.92 24.91 4.04
N TRP A 199 -16.53 25.08 2.87
CA TRP A 199 -15.81 25.04 1.59
C TRP A 199 -14.75 26.13 1.50
N ARG A 200 -15.05 27.35 1.94
CA ARG A 200 -14.05 28.43 2.05
C ARG A 200 -12.92 28.08 3.01
N MET A 201 -13.21 27.46 4.15
CA MET A 201 -12.18 27.04 5.10
C MET A 201 -11.22 26.02 4.47
N TRP A 202 -11.74 25.09 3.68
CA TRP A 202 -10.91 24.14 2.94
C TRP A 202 -10.08 24.84 1.87
N ALA A 203 -10.69 25.67 1.03
CA ALA A 203 -9.97 26.45 0.02
C ALA A 203 -8.86 27.31 0.63
N THR A 204 -9.10 27.89 1.82
CA THR A 204 -8.09 28.65 2.56
C THR A 204 -6.88 27.79 2.92
N GLU A 205 -7.08 26.55 3.35
CA GLU A 205 -6.00 25.62 3.66
C GLU A 205 -5.21 25.21 2.41
N VAL A 206 -5.90 25.08 1.27
CA VAL A 206 -5.26 24.81 -0.03
C VAL A 206 -4.31 25.96 -0.40
N VAL A 207 -4.84 27.20 -0.40
CA VAL A 207 -4.06 28.38 -0.83
C VAL A 207 -3.08 28.88 0.23
N ARG A 208 -3.10 28.35 1.46
CA ARG A 208 -2.24 28.78 2.57
C ARG A 208 -0.75 28.69 2.26
N SER A 209 -0.32 27.71 1.44
CA SER A 209 1.09 27.59 1.05
C SER A 209 1.53 28.66 0.06
N GLN A 210 0.61 29.44 -0.50
CA GLN A 210 0.78 30.41 -1.59
C GLN A 210 1.36 29.83 -2.89
N ASP A 211 1.97 28.66 -2.85
CA ASP A 211 2.52 27.92 -3.98
C ASP A 211 1.42 27.26 -4.82
N ARG A 212 1.14 27.85 -5.98
CA ARG A 212 0.13 27.39 -6.94
C ARG A 212 0.41 25.98 -7.47
N THR A 213 1.68 25.59 -7.55
CA THR A 213 2.06 24.26 -8.09
C THR A 213 1.57 23.12 -7.18
N ALA A 214 1.46 23.38 -5.87
CA ALA A 214 0.94 22.44 -4.88
C ALA A 214 -0.60 22.43 -4.77
N TRP A 215 -1.32 23.34 -5.42
CA TRP A 215 -2.78 23.45 -5.25
C TRP A 215 -3.52 22.27 -5.88
N GLU A 216 -3.08 21.80 -7.04
CA GLU A 216 -3.70 20.65 -7.72
C GLU A 216 -3.73 19.41 -6.83
N ASP A 217 -2.59 19.06 -6.26
CA ASP A 217 -2.47 17.90 -5.40
C ASP A 217 -3.31 18.04 -4.12
N LYS A 218 -3.33 19.26 -3.55
CA LYS A 218 -4.16 19.56 -2.38
C LYS A 218 -5.66 19.56 -2.66
N ILE A 219 -6.09 19.93 -3.87
CA ILE A 219 -7.49 19.85 -4.30
C ILE A 219 -7.90 18.39 -4.49
N ARG A 220 -7.01 17.54 -5.05
CA ARG A 220 -7.24 16.10 -5.21
C ARG A 220 -7.15 15.31 -3.91
N ALA A 221 -6.50 15.84 -2.89
CA ALA A 221 -6.45 15.21 -1.58
C ALA A 221 -7.82 15.25 -0.88
N PRO A 222 -8.16 14.25 -0.06
CA PRO A 222 -9.37 14.29 0.76
C PRO A 222 -9.34 15.46 1.75
N PRO A 223 -10.51 15.90 2.26
CA PRO A 223 -10.58 17.05 3.15
C PRO A 223 -9.75 16.82 4.42
N PRO A 224 -8.97 17.84 4.86
CA PRO A 224 -8.26 17.77 6.13
C PRO A 224 -9.21 17.46 7.29
N LEU A 225 -8.75 16.74 8.30
CA LEU A 225 -9.60 16.29 9.43
C LEU A 225 -10.44 17.41 10.07
N ARG A 226 -9.88 18.62 10.15
CA ARG A 226 -10.59 19.80 10.68
C ARG A 226 -11.80 20.20 9.83
N VAL A 227 -11.67 20.11 8.51
CA VAL A 227 -12.74 20.39 7.54
C VAL A 227 -13.72 19.22 7.49
N LEU A 228 -13.21 17.99 7.44
CA LEU A 228 -14.01 16.77 7.33
C LEU A 228 -15.07 16.68 8.44
N ARG A 229 -14.74 17.08 9.68
CA ARG A 229 -15.69 17.10 10.81
C ARG A 229 -16.88 18.06 10.64
N LEU A 230 -16.79 18.99 9.69
CA LEU A 230 -17.82 19.99 9.40
C LEU A 230 -18.58 19.69 8.10
N LEU A 231 -18.19 18.62 7.40
CA LEU A 231 -18.83 18.12 6.20
C LEU A 231 -19.77 16.96 6.56
N SER A 232 -20.90 16.88 5.86
CA SER A 232 -21.82 15.74 5.90
C SER A 232 -21.66 14.93 4.62
N ALA A 233 -22.06 13.65 4.64
CA ALA A 233 -22.20 12.88 3.41
C ALA A 233 -23.27 13.53 2.50
N ALA A 234 -23.07 13.49 1.18
CA ALA A 234 -24.05 13.99 0.24
C ALA A 234 -25.35 13.17 0.29
N HIS A 235 -26.49 13.84 0.02
CA HIS A 235 -27.82 13.22 0.08
C HIS A 235 -27.95 12.03 -0.88
N SER A 236 -27.29 12.05 -2.04
CA SER A 236 -27.25 10.92 -2.98
C SER A 236 -26.70 9.65 -2.34
N ARG A 237 -25.62 9.78 -1.55
CA ARG A 237 -24.98 8.63 -0.90
C ARG A 237 -25.81 8.05 0.25
N ILE A 238 -26.55 8.91 0.96
CA ILE A 238 -27.51 8.46 1.97
C ILE A 238 -28.68 7.74 1.29
N GLN A 239 -29.17 8.27 0.17
CA GLN A 239 -30.25 7.66 -0.61
C GLN A 239 -29.83 6.30 -1.17
N GLU A 240 -28.65 6.19 -1.79
CA GLU A 240 -28.08 4.91 -2.26
C GLU A 240 -28.04 3.87 -1.14
N HIS A 241 -27.58 4.26 0.05
CA HIS A 241 -27.53 3.35 1.19
C HIS A 241 -28.92 2.90 1.67
N LEU A 242 -29.92 3.80 1.66
CA LEU A 242 -31.30 3.45 1.98
C LEU A 242 -31.92 2.52 0.92
N ASP A 243 -31.62 2.76 -0.35
CA ASP A 243 -32.11 1.93 -1.46
C ASP A 243 -31.51 0.51 -1.37
N ASP A 244 -30.22 0.39 -1.06
CA ASP A 244 -29.55 -0.90 -0.82
C ASP A 244 -30.17 -1.67 0.35
N LEU A 245 -30.43 -0.97 1.48
CA LEU A 245 -31.06 -1.57 2.66
C LEU A 245 -32.49 -2.01 2.36
N ASN A 246 -33.26 -1.19 1.65
CA ASN A 246 -34.62 -1.54 1.22
C ASN A 246 -34.61 -2.76 0.30
N HIS A 247 -33.69 -2.80 -0.67
CA HIS A 247 -33.54 -3.93 -1.57
C HIS A 247 -33.18 -5.23 -0.82
N SER A 248 -32.20 -5.16 0.09
CA SER A 248 -31.82 -6.31 0.92
C SER A 248 -32.97 -6.81 1.79
N THR A 249 -33.73 -5.89 2.40
CA THR A 249 -34.90 -6.22 3.22
C THR A 249 -36.01 -6.86 2.39
N GLN A 250 -36.22 -6.38 1.16
CA GLN A 250 -37.20 -6.96 0.24
C GLN A 250 -36.83 -8.39 -0.15
N ILE A 251 -35.55 -8.65 -0.48
CA ILE A 251 -35.07 -10.01 -0.78
C ILE A 251 -35.29 -10.93 0.41
N ALA A 252 -34.97 -10.50 1.64
CA ALA A 252 -35.17 -11.29 2.84
C ALA A 252 -36.66 -11.62 3.05
N LEU A 253 -37.55 -10.65 2.83
CA LEU A 253 -38.99 -10.86 2.90
C LEU A 253 -39.49 -11.86 1.84
N ASP A 254 -38.99 -11.76 0.60
CA ASP A 254 -39.36 -12.67 -0.48
C ASP A 254 -38.92 -14.11 -0.16
N CYS A 255 -37.74 -14.31 0.42
CA CYS A 255 -37.29 -15.63 0.89
C CYS A 255 -38.21 -16.21 1.98
N VAL A 256 -38.63 -15.39 2.94
CA VAL A 256 -39.56 -15.83 3.99
C VAL A 256 -40.93 -16.17 3.40
N ASN A 257 -41.46 -15.34 2.49
CA ASN A 257 -42.72 -15.59 1.82
C ASN A 257 -42.69 -16.88 0.99
N ALA A 258 -41.60 -17.12 0.26
CA ALA A 258 -41.41 -18.38 -0.48
C ALA A 258 -41.38 -19.59 0.46
N SER A 259 -40.72 -19.46 1.62
CA SER A 259 -40.67 -20.52 2.64
C SER A 259 -42.04 -20.81 3.26
N ILE A 260 -42.83 -19.76 3.53
CA ILE A 260 -44.22 -19.90 4.00
C ILE A 260 -45.07 -20.61 2.95
N ALA A 261 -44.96 -20.22 1.68
CA ALA A 261 -45.69 -20.85 0.58
C ALA A 261 -45.33 -22.35 0.46
N GLY A 262 -44.04 -22.69 0.51
CA GLY A 262 -43.58 -24.08 0.50
C GLY A 262 -44.07 -24.88 1.71
N SER A 263 -44.15 -24.27 2.90
CA SER A 263 -44.72 -24.93 4.08
C SER A 263 -46.21 -25.22 3.93
N MET A 264 -46.97 -24.31 3.29
CA MET A 264 -48.38 -24.55 2.98
C MET A 264 -48.57 -25.68 1.97
N GLU A 265 -47.72 -25.75 0.94
CA GLU A 265 -47.74 -26.84 -0.04
C GLU A 265 -47.46 -28.19 0.63
N LEU A 266 -46.40 -28.27 1.44
CA LEU A 266 -46.06 -29.48 2.20
C LEU A 266 -47.22 -29.94 3.10
N ARG A 267 -47.94 -28.99 3.71
CA ARG A 267 -49.12 -29.31 4.53
C ARG A 267 -50.24 -29.94 3.69
N ARG A 268 -50.50 -29.41 2.49
CA ARG A 268 -51.50 -29.99 1.57
C ARG A 268 -51.11 -31.39 1.13
N ASP A 269 -49.83 -31.61 0.82
CA ASP A 269 -49.33 -32.94 0.43
C ASP A 269 -49.48 -33.95 1.57
N TRP A 270 -49.20 -33.52 2.81
CA TRP A 270 -49.40 -34.35 3.99
C TRP A 270 -50.86 -34.74 4.21
N GLU A 271 -51.78 -33.78 4.05
CA GLU A 271 -53.23 -34.04 4.12
C GLU A 271 -53.67 -35.02 3.03
N ALA A 272 -53.18 -34.86 1.80
CA ALA A 272 -53.46 -35.79 0.71
C ALA A 272 -52.93 -37.21 1.01
N TYR A 273 -51.73 -37.32 1.61
CA TYR A 273 -51.18 -38.61 2.02
C TYR A 273 -52.02 -39.26 3.13
N ARG A 274 -52.45 -38.47 4.13
CA ARG A 274 -53.34 -38.94 5.20
C ARG A 274 -54.62 -39.55 4.63
N HIS A 275 -55.30 -38.86 3.72
CA HIS A 275 -56.53 -39.38 3.10
C HIS A 275 -56.30 -40.68 2.31
N ARG A 276 -55.14 -40.83 1.65
CA ARG A 276 -54.79 -42.10 0.98
C ARG A 276 -54.61 -43.24 1.98
N LEU A 277 -54.00 -42.97 3.13
CA LEU A 277 -53.80 -43.96 4.19
C LEU A 277 -55.13 -44.40 4.81
N GLU A 278 -56.01 -43.44 5.12
CA GLU A 278 -57.36 -43.71 5.65
C GLU A 278 -58.17 -44.60 4.68
N SER A 279 -58.09 -44.32 3.38
CA SER A 279 -58.73 -45.13 2.35
C SER A 279 -58.17 -46.56 2.29
N PHE A 280 -56.85 -46.71 2.41
CA PHE A 280 -56.20 -48.02 2.45
C PHE A 280 -56.59 -48.83 3.69
N GLU A 281 -56.63 -48.19 4.87
CA GLU A 281 -57.07 -48.83 6.11
C GLU A 281 -58.52 -49.32 6.00
N THR A 282 -59.41 -48.48 5.49
CA THR A 282 -60.83 -48.84 5.25
C THR A 282 -60.94 -50.05 4.32
N MET A 283 -60.15 -50.09 3.24
CA MET A 283 -60.10 -51.23 2.33
C MET A 283 -59.63 -52.51 3.02
N LEU A 284 -58.58 -52.44 3.85
CA LEU A 284 -58.07 -53.59 4.60
C LEU A 284 -59.09 -54.11 5.61
N GLN A 285 -59.77 -53.21 6.34
CA GLN A 285 -60.84 -53.58 7.26
C GLN A 285 -61.99 -54.28 6.51
N SER A 286 -62.39 -53.76 5.34
CA SER A 286 -63.41 -54.40 4.50
C SER A 286 -62.97 -55.79 4.04
N ARG A 287 -61.72 -55.96 3.58
CA ARG A 287 -61.19 -57.28 3.17
C ARG A 287 -61.10 -58.25 4.34
N LYS A 288 -60.68 -57.78 5.51
CA LYS A 288 -60.67 -58.58 6.74
C LYS A 288 -62.07 -59.10 7.06
N ALA A 289 -63.08 -58.22 7.07
CA ALA A 289 -64.46 -58.62 7.34
C ALA A 289 -64.99 -59.66 6.34
N GLN A 290 -64.62 -59.54 5.06
CA GLN A 290 -64.96 -60.55 4.03
C GLN A 290 -64.31 -61.91 4.34
N ILE A 291 -63.02 -61.94 4.69
CA ILE A 291 -62.31 -63.17 5.04
C ILE A 291 -62.90 -63.80 6.31
N GLU A 292 -63.16 -63.00 7.34
CA GLU A 292 -63.79 -63.46 8.58
C GLU A 292 -65.19 -64.06 8.33
N SER A 293 -65.97 -63.44 7.43
CA SER A 293 -67.24 -63.99 6.98
C SER A 293 -67.06 -65.33 6.27
N LEU A 294 -66.10 -65.46 5.34
CA LEU A 294 -65.84 -66.71 4.63
C LEU A 294 -65.44 -67.85 5.60
N LEU A 295 -64.60 -67.54 6.59
CA LEU A 295 -64.23 -68.50 7.64
C LEU A 295 -65.44 -68.97 8.45
N HIS A 296 -66.40 -68.09 8.74
CA HIS A 296 -67.62 -68.44 9.46
C HIS A 296 -68.53 -69.41 8.68
N TYR A 297 -68.46 -69.40 7.35
CA TYR A 297 -69.25 -70.27 6.46
C TYR A 297 -68.50 -71.52 5.97
N MET A 298 -67.28 -71.78 6.45
CA MET A 298 -66.62 -73.07 6.21
C MET A 298 -67.07 -74.08 7.29
N PRO A 299 -67.96 -75.05 6.99
CA PRO A 299 -68.24 -76.12 7.93
C PRO A 299 -66.95 -76.94 8.12
N LEU A 300 -66.52 -77.09 9.38
CA LEU A 300 -65.61 -78.17 9.72
C LEU A 300 -66.33 -79.47 9.35
N PRO A 301 -65.71 -80.38 8.55
CA PRO A 301 -66.33 -81.66 8.27
C PRO A 301 -66.63 -82.37 9.59
N ALA A 302 -67.78 -83.05 9.66
CA ALA A 302 -68.09 -83.89 10.81
C ALA A 302 -66.97 -84.94 10.95
N ILE A 303 -66.59 -85.29 12.18
CA ILE A 303 -65.55 -86.30 12.45
C ILE A 303 -65.89 -87.64 11.78
N GLU A 304 -67.18 -87.88 11.49
CA GLU A 304 -67.70 -89.05 10.76
C GLU A 304 -67.39 -89.04 9.25
N GLU A 305 -67.14 -87.88 8.63
CA GLU A 305 -66.74 -87.74 7.21
C GLU A 305 -65.21 -87.77 7.01
N LEU A 306 -64.45 -87.71 8.10
CA LEU A 306 -63.02 -87.96 8.12
C LEU A 306 -62.79 -89.48 8.17
N VAL A 307 -62.49 -90.08 7.02
CA VAL A 307 -62.04 -91.48 6.96
C VAL A 307 -60.79 -91.63 7.83
N ASP A 308 -60.85 -92.52 8.83
CA ASP A 308 -59.70 -92.88 9.64
C ASP A 308 -58.60 -93.42 8.71
N PRO A 309 -57.43 -92.76 8.61
CA PRO A 309 -56.35 -93.22 7.74
C PRO A 309 -55.90 -94.64 8.04
N LEU A 310 -56.16 -95.14 9.26
CA LEU A 310 -55.82 -96.48 9.72
C LEU A 310 -56.81 -97.56 9.22
N GLN A 311 -58.02 -97.21 8.76
CA GLN A 311 -58.99 -98.17 8.22
C GLN A 311 -58.62 -98.71 6.83
N ASN A 312 -57.74 -98.03 6.09
CA ASN A 312 -57.25 -98.45 4.78
C ASN A 312 -55.79 -98.96 4.82
N MET A 313 -55.23 -99.21 6.01
CA MET A 313 -53.93 -99.86 6.12
C MET A 313 -54.10 -101.38 6.01
N GLU A 314 -53.70 -101.96 4.87
CA GLU A 314 -53.55 -103.41 4.72
C GLU A 314 -52.51 -103.93 5.72
N ASN A 315 -52.87 -104.97 6.48
CA ASN A 315 -51.93 -105.70 7.32
C ASN A 315 -50.92 -106.42 6.42
N LEU A 316 -49.64 -106.13 6.61
CA LEU A 316 -48.56 -106.89 5.99
C LEU A 316 -48.55 -108.32 6.57
N GLU A 317 -48.48 -109.34 5.70
CA GLU A 317 -48.41 -110.75 6.12
C GLU A 317 -47.21 -110.98 7.05
N ASP A 318 -47.49 -111.66 8.17
CA ASP A 318 -46.49 -112.05 9.16
C ASP A 318 -45.78 -113.35 8.71
N PHE A 319 -44.52 -113.21 8.32
CA PHE A 319 -43.71 -114.30 7.80
C PHE A 319 -43.03 -115.15 8.90
N GLU A 320 -43.31 -114.93 10.20
CA GLU A 320 -42.62 -115.64 11.30
C GLU A 320 -43.31 -116.93 11.79
N HIS A 321 -44.45 -117.31 11.22
CA HIS A 321 -45.16 -118.56 11.54
C HIS A 321 -45.48 -119.44 10.30
N GLN A 322 -44.48 -119.67 9.44
CA GLN A 322 -44.45 -120.81 8.51
C GLN A 322 -43.11 -121.54 8.53
#